data_AF-A0A978S474-F1
#
_entry.id   AF-A0A978S474-F1
#
_cell.length_a   1.000
_cell.length_b   1.000
_cell.length_c   1.000
_cell.angle_alpha   90.00
_cell.angle_beta   90.00
_cell.angle_gamma   90.00
#
_symmetry.space_group_name_H-M   'P 1'
#
loop_
_entity.id
_entity.type
_entity.pdbx_description
1 polymer ?
#
loop_
_entity_poly.entity_id
_entity_poly.type
_entity_poly.pdbx_seq_one_letter_code
_entity_poly.pdbx_strand_id
1 'polypeptide(L)'
;MSRLFWQGLKYSPTAVAAVFLASTTGAIGQEVSSSAIPPAPATTGGELLQQLEEYNPVNLSLQQNEPLQQVNSVSNLRDVRPTDWAYSAIQSLAERYGCLTAYPDGTYRGNRALTRYEFAAGLDACLNSIQRLIQESASQIGATDLSSIRRLQEEFAAELATLRARVDGLEVRTAELEANQFSTTAKLKGESIFAVTDSFGDGVFGTDRSETTFAQRTRLNIDASFTGEDLLKTRLDTGNIPGFRGDITGTNMTRLSFDSNTNNEFRLGKLYYRFPLSDKARIQIDAIGAESYEMLFDPYSPLQSSGTGAISRFGRFNPVLRQASDGAGINLDYKISDQLGVVFGYLAPNSDEPNSKNGIFNGANAAYAQLNVKPTDNIGLGLTYIRSYFPGGNVNLTGSTGSSLASNPFSGVATSANTFGGQASMRVTPNVNLSGWFGWIDATAEDSRGAVTEGDSAKIINWAVTLSFPDVGKKGSLGAIMVGTPPKVTDNDTGAEDLDSAFHIEGLYRYPISSKIDITPGFYLITNPEHNENNDAVWVGTLRTTFKF
;
A
#
# COMPACT_ATOMS: atom_id res chain seq x y z
N MET A 1 5.84 -39.22 19.34
CA MET A 1 5.45 -38.00 20.08
C MET A 1 3.93 -37.98 20.23
N SER A 2 3.41 -37.94 21.45
CA SER A 2 1.99 -38.23 21.74
C SER A 2 1.06 -37.05 21.41
N ARG A 3 -0.20 -37.38 21.04
CA ARG A 3 -1.29 -36.43 20.71
C ARG A 3 -1.53 -35.33 21.77
N LEU A 4 -1.09 -35.54 23.00
CA LEU A 4 -1.18 -34.58 24.11
C LEU A 4 -0.27 -33.35 23.92
N PHE A 5 0.87 -33.51 23.25
CA PHE A 5 1.77 -32.38 22.94
C PHE A 5 1.12 -31.38 21.96
N TRP A 6 0.35 -31.89 20.98
CA TRP A 6 -0.36 -31.08 19.99
C TRP A 6 -1.63 -30.41 20.54
N GLN A 7 -2.17 -30.87 21.67
CA GLN A 7 -3.33 -30.25 22.31
C GLN A 7 -2.94 -29.10 23.25
N GLY A 8 -1.73 -29.11 23.80
CA GLY A 8 -1.21 -28.00 24.63
C GLY A 8 -1.04 -26.68 23.86
N LEU A 9 -0.69 -26.74 22.57
CA LEU A 9 -0.47 -25.56 21.72
C LEU A 9 -1.76 -24.86 21.25
N LYS A 10 -2.95 -25.45 21.48
CA LYS A 10 -4.23 -24.87 21.05
C LYS A 10 -4.85 -23.89 22.05
N TYR A 11 -4.33 -23.81 23.29
CA TYR A 11 -5.01 -23.13 24.40
C TYR A 11 -4.16 -22.13 25.20
N SER A 12 -3.25 -21.37 24.58
CA SER A 12 -2.74 -20.14 25.24
C SER A 12 -2.12 -19.10 24.30
N PRO A 13 -2.92 -18.24 23.64
CA PRO A 13 -2.41 -17.00 23.03
C PRO A 13 -1.97 -15.96 24.08
N THR A 14 -2.39 -16.10 25.34
CA THR A 14 -2.19 -15.12 26.41
C THR A 14 -0.87 -15.25 27.18
N ALA A 15 -0.21 -16.42 27.14
CA ALA A 15 1.03 -16.64 27.89
C ALA A 15 2.28 -16.02 27.22
N VAL A 16 2.24 -15.75 25.91
CA VAL A 16 3.37 -15.14 25.19
C VAL A 16 3.39 -13.62 25.34
N ALA A 17 2.23 -12.98 25.54
CA ALA A 17 2.15 -11.53 25.75
C ALA A 17 2.71 -11.07 27.11
N ALA A 18 2.66 -11.92 28.15
CA ALA A 18 3.09 -11.57 29.51
C ALA A 18 4.62 -11.57 29.71
N VAL A 19 5.40 -12.19 28.81
CA VAL A 19 6.86 -12.22 28.90
C VAL A 19 7.52 -10.98 28.25
N PHE A 20 6.80 -10.24 27.41
CA PHE A 20 7.31 -9.03 26.74
C PHE A 20 7.36 -7.77 27.62
N LEU A 21 6.73 -7.77 28.80
CA LEU A 21 6.59 -6.58 29.66
C LEU A 21 7.58 -6.51 30.85
N ALA A 22 8.48 -7.48 31.01
CA ALA A 22 9.29 -7.62 32.23
C ALA A 22 10.80 -7.35 32.08
N SER A 23 11.27 -6.70 31.01
CA SER A 23 12.72 -6.47 30.82
C SER A 23 13.11 -5.10 30.27
N THR A 24 12.50 -4.03 30.77
CA THR A 24 13.03 -2.66 30.60
C THR A 24 12.89 -1.85 31.90
N THR A 25 13.78 -2.10 32.85
CA THR A 25 13.99 -1.18 33.96
C THR A 25 15.02 -0.12 33.56
N GLY A 26 14.61 1.16 33.56
CA GLY A 26 15.52 2.29 33.76
C GLY A 26 15.66 3.27 32.60
N ALA A 27 14.75 4.24 32.51
CA ALA A 27 15.06 5.64 32.20
C ALA A 27 13.85 6.51 32.57
N ILE A 28 13.95 7.21 33.70
CA ILE A 28 13.03 8.27 34.13
C ILE A 28 13.56 9.58 33.53
N GLY A 29 12.71 10.33 32.83
CA GLY A 29 13.08 11.61 32.22
C GLY A 29 11.90 12.42 31.68
N GLN A 30 11.24 13.15 32.59
CA GLN A 30 10.44 14.38 32.43
C GLN A 30 9.22 14.41 31.50
N GLU A 31 8.04 14.48 32.14
CA GLU A 31 6.79 15.01 31.59
C GLU A 31 6.94 16.49 31.21
N VAL A 32 6.63 16.82 29.96
CA VAL A 32 6.40 18.20 29.53
C VAL A 32 4.93 18.52 29.77
N SER A 33 4.68 19.45 30.68
CA SER A 33 3.36 20.01 30.97
C SER A 33 2.79 20.69 29.71
N SER A 34 1.75 20.12 29.11
CA SER A 34 0.98 20.78 28.06
C SER A 34 0.10 21.88 28.65
N SER A 35 0.36 23.12 28.27
CA SER A 35 -0.52 24.26 28.49
C SER A 35 -1.88 24.02 27.84
N ALA A 36 -2.95 24.15 28.63
CA ALA A 36 -4.33 24.05 28.18
C ALA A 36 -4.66 25.19 27.19
N ILE A 37 -5.20 24.84 26.03
CA ILE A 37 -5.85 25.76 25.09
C ILE A 37 -7.25 26.06 25.64
N PRO A 38 -7.68 27.32 25.79
CA PRO A 38 -9.04 27.63 26.23
C PRO A 38 -10.08 27.24 25.15
N PRO A 39 -11.27 26.76 25.54
CA PRO A 39 -12.30 26.40 24.58
C PRO A 39 -12.84 27.63 23.84
N ALA A 40 -13.13 27.47 22.55
CA ALA A 40 -13.81 28.47 21.73
C ALA A 40 -15.25 28.70 22.25
N PRO A 41 -15.80 29.92 22.16
CA PRO A 41 -17.15 30.21 22.62
C PRO A 41 -18.20 29.52 21.75
N ALA A 42 -19.20 28.94 22.39
CA ALA A 42 -20.36 28.35 21.73
C ALA A 42 -21.21 29.45 21.08
N THR A 43 -21.31 29.43 19.75
CA THR A 43 -22.29 30.23 19.00
C THR A 43 -23.69 29.63 19.20
N THR A 44 -24.53 30.35 19.93
CA THR A 44 -25.97 30.10 20.05
C THR A 44 -26.67 30.48 18.74
N GLY A 45 -27.61 29.66 18.28
CA GLY A 45 -28.39 29.85 17.03
C GLY A 45 -29.31 31.07 16.96
N GLY A 46 -29.04 32.13 17.73
CA GLY A 46 -29.77 33.41 17.70
C GLY A 46 -29.20 34.44 16.72
N GLU A 47 -27.92 34.38 16.37
CA GLU A 47 -27.27 35.41 15.53
C GLU A 47 -27.53 35.25 14.02
N LEU A 48 -28.01 34.07 13.59
CA LEU A 48 -28.39 33.79 12.19
C LEU A 48 -29.79 34.31 11.82
N LEU A 49 -30.64 34.64 12.80
CA LEU A 49 -31.99 35.18 12.56
C LEU A 49 -32.00 36.71 12.42
N GLN A 50 -30.96 37.39 12.92
CA GLN A 50 -30.87 38.86 12.88
C GLN A 50 -30.26 39.40 11.56
N GLN A 51 -29.61 38.54 10.76
CA GLN A 51 -29.09 38.89 9.43
C GLN A 51 -30.09 38.68 8.29
N LEU A 52 -31.30 38.19 8.56
CA LEU A 52 -32.36 38.02 7.55
C LEU A 52 -33.41 39.15 7.56
N GLU A 53 -33.37 40.07 8.53
CA GLU A 53 -34.28 41.22 8.61
C GLU A 53 -33.79 42.47 7.85
N GLU A 54 -32.57 42.45 7.31
CA GLU A 54 -31.98 43.59 6.58
C GLU A 54 -32.02 43.41 5.06
N TYR A 55 -33.12 42.87 4.51
CA TYR A 55 -33.34 42.85 3.05
C TYR A 55 -34.84 42.77 2.69
N ASN A 56 -35.57 43.88 2.82
CA ASN A 56 -36.46 44.31 1.72
C ASN A 56 -37.01 45.74 1.89
N PRO A 57 -36.95 46.59 0.86
CA PRO A 57 -37.37 47.99 0.93
C PRO A 57 -38.81 48.22 0.41
N VAL A 58 -39.26 49.47 0.65
CA VAL A 58 -40.32 50.24 -0.04
C VAL A 58 -41.68 50.34 0.65
N ASN A 59 -41.86 51.48 1.34
CA ASN A 59 -43.13 52.14 1.57
C ASN A 59 -43.72 52.66 0.25
N LEU A 60 -44.93 52.25 -0.08
CA LEU A 60 -45.81 52.96 -1.02
C LEU A 60 -47.17 53.15 -0.35
N SER A 61 -47.51 54.41 -0.11
CA SER A 61 -48.84 54.87 0.26
C SER A 61 -49.71 54.89 -0.99
N LEU A 62 -50.83 54.14 -1.01
CA LEU A 62 -51.92 54.39 -1.94
C LEU A 62 -53.20 54.75 -1.20
N GLN A 63 -53.81 55.80 -1.73
CA GLN A 63 -55.09 56.37 -1.37
C GLN A 63 -56.25 55.38 -1.53
N GLN A 64 -57.28 55.60 -0.72
CA GLN A 64 -58.59 54.93 -0.68
C GLN A 64 -59.11 54.45 -2.04
N ASN A 65 -59.51 53.18 -2.09
CA ASN A 65 -60.46 52.65 -3.07
C ASN A 65 -61.48 51.76 -2.35
N GLU A 66 -62.75 51.95 -2.70
CA GLU A 66 -63.96 51.31 -2.18
C GLU A 66 -63.88 49.76 -2.12
N PRO A 67 -64.54 49.10 -1.14
CA PRO A 67 -64.42 47.67 -0.92
C PRO A 67 -65.04 46.84 -2.07
N LEU A 68 -64.29 45.85 -2.54
CA LEU A 68 -64.73 44.83 -3.51
C LEU A 68 -65.79 43.90 -2.87
N GLN A 69 -66.78 43.45 -3.65
CA GLN A 69 -67.84 42.56 -3.17
C GLN A 69 -67.58 41.10 -3.60
N GLN A 70 -67.83 40.16 -2.68
CA GLN A 70 -67.72 38.72 -2.96
C GLN A 70 -68.90 38.26 -3.83
N VAL A 71 -68.62 37.52 -4.89
CA VAL A 71 -69.65 37.04 -5.83
C VAL A 71 -69.64 35.51 -5.87
N ASN A 72 -70.80 34.91 -5.66
CA ASN A 72 -70.95 33.46 -5.50
C ASN A 72 -71.13 32.68 -6.81
N SER A 73 -71.14 33.34 -7.99
CA SER A 73 -71.21 32.68 -9.29
C SER A 73 -70.66 33.56 -10.41
N VAL A 74 -69.92 32.96 -11.35
CA VAL A 74 -69.35 33.65 -12.52
C VAL A 74 -70.43 34.12 -13.51
N SER A 75 -71.61 33.51 -13.48
CA SER A 75 -72.76 33.94 -14.29
C SER A 75 -73.26 35.36 -13.95
N ASN A 76 -72.84 35.91 -12.81
CA ASN A 76 -73.23 37.25 -12.36
C ASN A 76 -72.25 38.34 -12.82
N LEU A 77 -71.14 37.96 -13.46
CA LEU A 77 -70.15 38.89 -14.00
C LEU A 77 -70.55 39.29 -15.42
N ARG A 78 -70.69 40.59 -15.65
CA ARG A 78 -71.19 41.12 -16.94
C ARG A 78 -70.16 41.01 -18.09
N ASP A 79 -68.89 40.84 -17.75
CA ASP A 79 -67.76 40.92 -18.68
C ASP A 79 -66.99 39.60 -18.85
N VAL A 80 -67.48 38.50 -18.28
CA VAL A 80 -66.88 37.17 -18.39
C VAL A 80 -67.84 36.23 -19.12
N ARG A 81 -67.46 35.79 -20.32
CA ARG A 81 -68.27 34.94 -21.20
C ARG A 81 -67.80 33.49 -21.16
N PRO A 82 -68.69 32.49 -21.35
CA PRO A 82 -68.30 31.07 -21.40
C PRO A 82 -67.25 30.71 -22.44
N THR A 83 -67.06 31.55 -23.47
CA THR A 83 -66.04 31.39 -24.52
C THR A 83 -64.67 31.94 -24.13
N ASP A 84 -64.55 32.68 -23.02
CA ASP A 84 -63.29 33.29 -22.62
C ASP A 84 -62.34 32.23 -22.07
N TRP A 85 -61.06 32.30 -22.45
CA TRP A 85 -60.04 31.32 -22.05
C TRP A 85 -59.93 31.17 -20.51
N ALA A 86 -60.15 32.26 -19.78
CA ALA A 86 -60.07 32.32 -18.32
C ALA A 86 -61.38 31.90 -17.61
N TYR A 87 -62.47 31.64 -18.35
CA TYR A 87 -63.79 31.34 -17.78
C TYR A 87 -63.74 30.16 -16.80
N SER A 88 -63.09 29.07 -17.20
CA SER A 88 -62.96 27.86 -16.36
C SER A 88 -62.16 28.11 -15.07
N ALA A 89 -61.12 28.94 -15.13
CA ALA A 89 -60.30 29.29 -13.98
C ALA A 89 -61.06 30.21 -13.01
N ILE A 90 -61.76 31.22 -13.54
CA ILE A 90 -62.59 32.15 -12.76
C ILE A 90 -63.78 31.40 -12.14
N GLN A 91 -64.37 30.45 -12.88
CA GLN A 91 -65.45 29.58 -12.39
C GLN A 91 -65.00 28.73 -11.22
N SER A 92 -63.86 28.05 -11.36
CA SER A 92 -63.27 27.28 -10.27
C SER A 92 -63.01 28.15 -9.04
N LEU A 93 -62.45 29.35 -9.23
CA LEU A 93 -62.18 30.27 -8.11
C LEU A 93 -63.46 30.72 -7.40
N ALA A 94 -64.51 31.09 -8.14
CA ALA A 94 -65.76 31.55 -7.54
C ALA A 94 -66.56 30.43 -6.88
N GLU A 95 -66.78 29.32 -7.60
CA GLU A 95 -67.73 28.29 -7.20
C GLU A 95 -67.10 27.25 -6.27
N ARG A 96 -65.84 26.86 -6.51
CA ARG A 96 -65.17 25.82 -5.70
C ARG A 96 -64.49 26.38 -4.46
N TYR A 97 -63.87 27.54 -4.59
CA TYR A 97 -63.04 28.12 -3.52
C TYR A 97 -63.68 29.35 -2.86
N GLY A 98 -64.79 29.86 -3.38
CA GLY A 98 -65.42 31.10 -2.89
C GLY A 98 -64.50 32.32 -2.98
N CYS A 99 -63.46 32.25 -3.81
CA CYS A 99 -62.28 33.10 -3.82
C CYS A 99 -62.35 34.25 -4.82
N LEU A 100 -63.53 34.52 -5.38
CA LEU A 100 -63.69 35.56 -6.39
C LEU A 100 -64.33 36.82 -5.80
N THR A 101 -63.57 37.92 -5.87
CA THR A 101 -64.05 39.26 -5.55
C THR A 101 -64.28 40.02 -6.85
N ALA A 102 -65.51 40.50 -7.06
CA ALA A 102 -65.85 41.34 -8.21
C ALA A 102 -65.83 42.82 -7.81
N TYR A 103 -65.72 43.68 -8.81
CA TYR A 103 -65.94 45.11 -8.60
C TYR A 103 -67.41 45.36 -8.26
N PRO A 104 -67.74 46.43 -7.50
CA PRO A 104 -69.12 46.74 -7.11
C PRO A 104 -70.10 46.92 -8.28
N ASP A 105 -69.58 47.14 -9.49
CA ASP A 105 -70.36 47.23 -10.74
C ASP A 105 -70.69 45.86 -11.37
N GLY A 106 -70.31 44.75 -10.73
CA GLY A 106 -70.56 43.39 -11.18
C GLY A 106 -69.66 42.95 -12.34
N THR A 107 -68.44 43.50 -12.42
CA THR A 107 -67.44 43.15 -13.44
C THR A 107 -66.17 42.53 -12.82
N TYR A 108 -65.43 41.73 -13.60
CA TYR A 108 -64.11 41.18 -13.25
C TYR A 108 -62.96 42.07 -13.74
N ARG A 109 -63.19 42.83 -14.82
CA ARG A 109 -62.25 43.72 -15.52
C ARG A 109 -60.98 43.02 -16.00
N GLY A 110 -61.12 41.83 -16.58
CA GLY A 110 -59.99 41.01 -17.06
C GLY A 110 -59.22 41.58 -18.27
N ASN A 111 -59.72 42.64 -18.90
CA ASN A 111 -59.14 43.28 -20.08
C ASN A 111 -58.21 44.48 -19.75
N ARG A 112 -57.93 44.75 -18.48
CA ARG A 112 -56.98 45.78 -18.04
C ARG A 112 -55.93 45.22 -17.09
N ALA A 113 -54.80 45.92 -17.00
CA ALA A 113 -53.80 45.63 -15.98
C ALA A 113 -54.37 45.94 -14.58
N LEU A 114 -54.16 45.01 -13.66
CA LEU A 114 -54.49 45.11 -12.25
C LEU A 114 -53.39 45.90 -11.52
N THR A 115 -53.75 46.78 -10.59
CA THR A 115 -52.75 47.42 -9.72
C THR A 115 -52.26 46.46 -8.64
N ARG A 116 -51.05 46.68 -8.10
CA ARG A 116 -50.49 45.85 -7.01
C ARG A 116 -51.40 45.79 -5.78
N TYR A 117 -52.16 46.85 -5.51
CA TYR A 117 -53.07 46.94 -4.37
C TYR A 117 -54.39 46.24 -4.62
N GLU A 118 -54.92 46.31 -5.85
CA GLU A 118 -56.09 45.51 -6.24
C GLU A 118 -55.77 44.01 -6.21
N PHE A 119 -54.55 43.62 -6.58
CA PHE A 119 -54.08 42.24 -6.42
C PHE A 119 -54.01 41.82 -4.96
N ALA A 120 -53.40 42.65 -4.09
CA ALA A 120 -53.26 42.34 -2.67
C ALA A 120 -54.63 42.18 -1.98
N ALA A 121 -55.59 43.06 -2.28
CA ALA A 121 -56.95 42.99 -1.71
C ALA A 121 -57.72 41.74 -2.19
N GLY A 122 -57.60 41.38 -3.48
CA GLY A 122 -58.20 40.15 -4.01
C GLY A 122 -57.58 38.89 -3.41
N LEU A 123 -56.25 38.88 -3.24
CA LEU A 123 -55.53 37.77 -2.63
C LEU A 123 -55.90 37.60 -1.15
N ASP A 124 -55.98 38.68 -0.38
CA ASP A 124 -56.37 38.65 1.04
C ASP A 124 -57.80 38.09 1.22
N ALA A 125 -58.76 38.54 0.40
CA ALA A 125 -60.12 38.00 0.42
C ALA A 125 -60.18 36.50 0.08
N CYS A 126 -59.38 36.04 -0.88
CA CYS A 126 -59.29 34.62 -1.20
C CYS A 126 -58.61 33.83 -0.08
N LEU A 127 -57.52 34.32 0.51
CA LEU A 127 -56.85 33.65 1.63
C LEU A 127 -57.77 33.50 2.84
N ASN A 128 -58.59 34.52 3.14
CA ASN A 128 -59.61 34.42 4.19
C ASN A 128 -60.68 33.37 3.87
N SER A 129 -61.11 33.25 2.61
CA SER A 129 -62.05 32.21 2.17
C SER A 129 -61.44 30.81 2.23
N ILE A 130 -60.17 30.66 1.85
CA ILE A 130 -59.41 29.42 1.97
C ILE A 130 -59.20 29.07 3.45
N GLN A 131 -58.89 30.02 4.32
CA GLN A 131 -58.72 29.77 5.75
C GLN A 131 -60.02 29.28 6.38
N ARG A 132 -61.17 29.80 5.96
CA ARG A 132 -62.48 29.28 6.35
C ARG A 132 -62.71 27.86 5.83
N LEU A 133 -62.41 27.59 4.55
CA LEU A 133 -62.50 26.23 3.99
C LEU A 133 -61.52 25.25 4.66
N ILE A 134 -60.34 25.71 5.08
CA ILE A 134 -59.36 24.93 5.85
C ILE A 134 -59.88 24.67 7.26
N GLN A 135 -60.54 25.62 7.92
CA GLN A 135 -61.18 25.37 9.21
C GLN A 135 -62.36 24.39 9.08
N GLU A 136 -63.17 24.50 8.02
CA GLU A 136 -64.26 23.58 7.70
C GLU A 136 -63.75 22.17 7.27
N SER A 137 -62.58 22.08 6.63
CA SER A 137 -61.93 20.82 6.22
C SER A 137 -60.94 20.25 7.24
N ALA A 138 -60.48 21.04 8.22
CA ALA A 138 -59.74 20.56 9.39
C ALA A 138 -60.68 19.70 10.28
N SER A 139 -61.99 19.97 10.26
CA SER A 139 -63.02 19.06 10.75
C SER A 139 -63.19 17.77 9.92
N GLN A 140 -62.49 17.64 8.79
CA GLN A 140 -62.42 16.44 7.92
C GLN A 140 -61.03 15.78 7.85
N ILE A 141 -60.04 16.16 8.68
CA ILE A 141 -58.95 15.24 9.04
C ILE A 141 -59.56 14.21 9.98
N GLY A 142 -60.29 13.25 9.40
CA GLY A 142 -61.05 12.26 10.13
C GLY A 142 -60.14 11.33 10.92
N ALA A 143 -60.67 10.76 12.00
CA ALA A 143 -60.02 9.72 12.81
C ALA A 143 -59.40 8.58 11.97
N THR A 144 -59.86 8.38 10.74
CA THR A 144 -59.36 7.40 9.75
C THR A 144 -57.92 7.66 9.30
N ASP A 145 -57.51 8.91 9.04
CA ASP A 145 -56.13 9.23 8.62
C ASP A 145 -55.17 9.13 9.81
N LEU A 146 -55.61 9.58 11.00
CA LEU A 146 -54.89 9.35 12.24
C LEU A 146 -54.76 7.85 12.57
N SER A 147 -55.78 7.04 12.26
CA SER A 147 -55.72 5.58 12.42
C SER A 147 -54.78 4.92 11.41
N SER A 148 -54.70 5.43 10.19
CA SER A 148 -53.79 4.93 9.16
C SER A 148 -52.34 5.26 9.48
N ILE A 149 -52.07 6.48 9.97
CA ILE A 149 -50.74 6.87 10.45
C ILE A 149 -50.37 6.05 11.71
N ARG A 150 -51.29 5.85 12.66
CA ARG A 150 -51.04 4.99 13.83
C ARG A 150 -50.76 3.54 13.44
N ARG A 151 -51.53 2.97 12.51
CA ARG A 151 -51.31 1.62 11.99
C ARG A 151 -49.97 1.50 11.29
N LEU A 152 -49.61 2.46 10.43
CA LEU A 152 -48.29 2.48 9.80
C LEU A 152 -47.17 2.64 10.84
N GLN A 153 -47.36 3.48 11.87
CA GLN A 153 -46.41 3.60 12.99
C GLN A 153 -46.26 2.28 13.77
N GLU A 154 -47.34 1.52 13.98
CA GLU A 154 -47.33 0.21 14.62
C GLU A 154 -46.70 -0.88 13.74
N GLU A 155 -47.02 -0.90 12.45
CA GLU A 155 -46.48 -1.86 11.47
C GLU A 155 -44.98 -1.64 11.25
N PHE A 156 -44.54 -0.38 11.18
CA PHE A 156 -43.11 -0.04 11.05
C PHE A 156 -42.38 0.04 12.39
N ALA A 157 -43.05 -0.04 13.55
CA ALA A 157 -42.38 0.03 14.85
C ALA A 157 -41.32 -1.06 15.01
N ALA A 158 -41.64 -2.29 14.61
CA ALA A 158 -40.71 -3.43 14.67
C ALA A 158 -39.53 -3.27 13.70
N GLU A 159 -39.78 -2.75 12.49
CA GLU A 159 -38.73 -2.49 11.50
C GLU A 159 -37.82 -1.33 11.92
N LEU A 160 -38.39 -0.24 12.45
CA LEU A 160 -37.66 0.90 13.01
C LEU A 160 -36.83 0.50 14.22
N ALA A 161 -37.36 -0.35 15.11
CA ALA A 161 -36.60 -0.91 16.22
C ALA A 161 -35.42 -1.75 15.72
N THR A 162 -35.62 -2.54 14.66
CA THR A 162 -34.57 -3.33 14.02
C THR A 162 -33.51 -2.44 13.36
N LEU A 163 -33.92 -1.38 12.65
CA LEU A 163 -33.04 -0.40 12.05
C LEU A 163 -32.23 0.36 13.10
N ARG A 164 -32.87 0.82 14.19
CA ARG A 164 -32.18 1.43 15.34
C ARG A 164 -31.18 0.48 15.95
N ALA A 165 -31.56 -0.76 16.26
CA ALA A 165 -30.64 -1.76 16.80
C ALA A 165 -29.45 -2.05 15.84
N ARG A 166 -29.67 -1.99 14.51
CA ARG A 166 -28.60 -2.09 13.52
C ARG A 166 -27.72 -0.85 13.50
N VAL A 167 -28.29 0.35 13.61
CA VAL A 167 -27.57 1.62 13.67
C VAL A 167 -26.73 1.68 14.95
N ASP A 168 -27.32 1.41 16.11
CA ASP A 168 -26.63 1.32 17.40
C ASP A 168 -25.51 0.27 17.35
N GLY A 169 -25.77 -0.89 16.76
CA GLY A 169 -24.77 -1.93 16.56
C GLY A 169 -23.65 -1.54 15.59
N LEU A 170 -23.93 -0.70 14.58
CA LEU A 170 -22.93 -0.14 13.67
C LEU A 170 -22.14 1.00 14.33
N GLU A 171 -22.78 1.83 15.16
CA GLU A 171 -22.12 2.88 15.94
C GLU A 171 -21.15 2.26 16.95
N VAL A 172 -21.56 1.22 17.69
CA VAL A 172 -20.67 0.48 18.60
C VAL A 172 -19.49 -0.15 17.84
N ARG A 173 -19.74 -0.78 16.68
CA ARG A 173 -18.65 -1.34 15.85
C ARG A 173 -17.72 -0.25 15.30
N THR A 174 -18.26 0.90 14.90
CA THR A 174 -17.48 2.03 14.43
C THR A 174 -16.63 2.59 15.56
N ALA A 175 -17.21 2.81 16.74
CA ALA A 175 -16.50 3.26 17.94
C ALA A 175 -15.41 2.26 18.37
N GLU A 176 -15.67 0.96 18.29
CA GLU A 176 -14.68 -0.08 18.57
C GLU A 176 -13.54 -0.09 17.53
N LEU A 177 -13.86 0.11 16.24
CA LEU A 177 -12.87 0.24 15.17
C LEU A 177 -12.03 1.52 15.32
N GLU A 178 -12.64 2.65 15.67
CA GLU A 178 -11.96 3.92 15.94
C GLU A 178 -11.07 3.81 17.17
N ALA A 179 -11.55 3.21 18.26
CA ALA A 179 -10.79 3.04 19.50
C ALA A 179 -9.61 2.08 19.37
N ASN A 180 -9.66 1.12 18.44
CA ASN A 180 -8.59 0.14 18.21
C ASN A 180 -7.72 0.44 16.97
N GLN A 181 -7.95 1.56 16.27
CA GLN A 181 -7.06 1.98 15.18
C GLN A 181 -5.83 2.70 15.74
N PHE A 182 -4.66 2.11 15.52
CA PHE A 182 -3.36 2.74 15.82
C PHE A 182 -3.19 4.07 15.06
N SER A 183 -3.88 4.20 13.92
CA SER A 183 -4.20 5.43 13.18
C SER A 183 -5.22 5.05 12.09
N THR A 184 -6.11 5.97 11.70
CA THR A 184 -6.98 5.79 10.51
C THR A 184 -6.18 5.68 9.21
N THR A 185 -4.96 6.24 9.21
CA THR A 185 -4.07 6.29 8.06
C THR A 185 -2.97 5.24 8.07
N ALA A 186 -2.64 4.64 9.23
CA ALA A 186 -1.50 3.73 9.37
C ALA A 186 -1.91 2.28 9.70
N LYS A 187 -1.35 1.33 8.95
CA LYS A 187 -1.58 -0.11 9.13
C LYS A 187 -0.26 -0.80 9.48
N LEU A 188 -0.27 -1.55 10.59
CA LEU A 188 0.83 -2.42 10.97
C LEU A 188 0.71 -3.78 10.24
N LYS A 189 1.81 -4.26 9.68
CA LYS A 189 1.95 -5.60 9.09
C LYS A 189 3.20 -6.28 9.66
N GLY A 190 3.00 -7.39 10.36
CA GLY A 190 4.08 -8.17 10.97
C GLY A 190 4.45 -9.41 10.15
N GLU A 191 5.75 -9.71 10.08
CA GLU A 191 6.29 -10.99 9.64
C GLU A 191 7.30 -11.49 10.66
N SER A 192 7.13 -12.70 11.17
CA SER A 192 8.13 -13.37 12.03
C SER A 192 8.53 -14.71 11.41
N ILE A 193 9.83 -14.93 11.28
CA ILE A 193 10.42 -16.15 10.77
C ILE A 193 11.12 -16.86 11.93
N PHE A 194 10.90 -18.17 12.03
CA PHE A 194 11.70 -19.08 12.83
C PHE A 194 12.32 -20.12 11.91
N ALA A 195 13.62 -20.36 12.02
CA ALA A 195 14.32 -21.28 11.15
C ALA A 195 15.19 -22.23 11.97
N VAL A 196 15.07 -23.53 11.69
CA VAL A 196 16.11 -24.51 12.00
C VAL A 196 16.96 -24.65 10.75
N THR A 197 18.27 -24.42 10.82
CA THR A 197 19.13 -24.37 9.63
C THR A 197 20.56 -24.79 9.92
N ASP A 198 21.20 -25.40 8.92
CA ASP A 198 22.60 -25.83 8.98
C ASP A 198 23.22 -25.86 7.57
N SER A 199 24.54 -25.76 7.50
CA SER A 199 25.34 -26.18 6.33
C SER A 199 25.99 -27.52 6.61
N PHE A 200 26.39 -28.19 5.54
CA PHE A 200 27.03 -29.50 5.60
C PHE A 200 27.99 -29.63 4.42
N GLY A 201 29.02 -30.47 4.61
CA GLY A 201 30.15 -30.62 3.70
C GLY A 201 31.43 -30.18 4.40
N ASP A 202 32.54 -30.08 3.68
CA ASP A 202 33.84 -29.69 4.26
C ASP A 202 34.15 -28.19 4.06
N GLY A 203 33.22 -27.42 3.51
CA GLY A 203 33.40 -25.99 3.23
C GLY A 203 34.53 -25.71 2.23
N VAL A 204 34.91 -24.44 2.09
CA VAL A 204 36.05 -24.04 1.24
C VAL A 204 37.41 -24.35 1.90
N PHE A 205 37.46 -24.47 3.24
CA PHE A 205 38.72 -24.62 3.99
C PHE A 205 38.96 -26.04 4.54
N GLY A 206 38.20 -27.04 4.07
CA GLY A 206 38.33 -28.43 4.55
C GLY A 206 37.81 -28.66 5.98
N THR A 207 37.13 -27.67 6.57
CA THR A 207 36.33 -27.81 7.79
C THR A 207 35.10 -26.93 7.68
N ASP A 208 33.90 -27.51 7.65
CA ASP A 208 32.68 -26.77 7.98
C ASP A 208 32.61 -26.60 9.50
N ARG A 209 32.40 -25.36 9.94
CA ARG A 209 32.29 -24.99 11.36
C ARG A 209 30.85 -24.69 11.76
N SER A 210 29.90 -24.94 10.87
CA SER A 210 28.49 -24.78 11.19
C SER A 210 28.04 -25.84 12.18
N GLU A 211 27.02 -25.46 12.93
CA GLU A 211 26.25 -26.34 13.78
C GLU A 211 24.78 -26.03 13.52
N THR A 212 23.91 -27.00 13.74
CA THR A 212 22.47 -26.79 13.56
C THR A 212 21.99 -25.68 14.49
N THR A 213 21.46 -24.61 13.91
CA THR A 213 20.98 -23.44 14.66
C THR A 213 19.46 -23.35 14.65
N PHE A 214 18.91 -22.75 15.71
CA PHE A 214 17.53 -22.27 15.74
C PHE A 214 17.53 -20.77 15.98
N ALA A 215 17.03 -20.00 15.01
CA ALA A 215 17.09 -18.55 15.03
C ALA A 215 15.81 -17.91 14.50
N GLN A 216 15.66 -16.60 14.74
CA GLN A 216 14.48 -15.83 14.39
C GLN A 216 14.78 -14.50 13.71
N ARG A 217 13.84 -14.04 12.90
CA ARG A 217 13.78 -12.67 12.37
C ARG A 217 12.36 -12.15 12.47
N THR A 218 12.18 -10.94 12.96
CA THR A 218 10.88 -10.24 12.96
C THR A 218 10.98 -8.92 12.21
N ARG A 219 9.97 -8.65 11.37
CA ARG A 219 9.80 -7.40 10.62
C ARG A 219 8.44 -6.81 10.92
N LEU A 220 8.44 -5.54 11.29
CA LEU A 220 7.24 -4.75 11.51
C LEU A 220 7.19 -3.62 10.49
N ASN A 221 6.24 -3.68 9.56
CA ASN A 221 6.03 -2.62 8.58
C ASN A 221 4.83 -1.77 9.02
N ILE A 222 5.04 -0.47 9.15
CA ILE A 222 4.00 0.52 9.38
C ILE A 222 3.79 1.24 8.05
N ASP A 223 2.65 0.99 7.42
CA ASP A 223 2.25 1.57 6.14
C ASP A 223 1.23 2.69 6.40
N ALA A 224 1.62 3.95 6.22
CA ALA A 224 0.76 5.12 6.38
C ALA A 224 0.43 5.80 5.04
N SER A 225 -0.79 6.33 4.88
CA SER A 225 -1.22 7.09 3.69
C SER A 225 -1.98 8.35 4.08
N PHE A 226 -1.63 9.50 3.48
CA PHE A 226 -2.23 10.80 3.79
C PHE A 226 -3.21 11.26 2.72
N THR A 227 -3.10 10.76 1.48
CA THR A 227 -3.98 11.11 0.36
C THR A 227 -4.85 9.94 -0.12
N GLY A 228 -4.55 8.72 0.33
CA GLY A 228 -5.16 7.48 -0.16
C GLY A 228 -4.41 6.83 -1.33
N GLU A 229 -3.53 7.58 -2.00
CA GLU A 229 -2.72 7.10 -3.15
C GLU A 229 -1.21 7.07 -2.84
N ASP A 230 -0.80 7.75 -1.77
CA ASP A 230 0.55 7.81 -1.26
C ASP A 230 0.85 6.71 -0.22
N LEU A 231 2.13 6.51 0.08
CA LEU A 231 2.60 5.55 1.07
C LEU A 231 3.88 6.04 1.74
N LEU A 232 3.81 6.31 3.04
CA LEU A 232 4.95 6.36 3.94
C LEU A 232 5.13 4.97 4.56
N LYS A 233 6.25 4.30 4.28
CA LYS A 233 6.60 3.01 4.89
C LYS A 233 7.73 3.19 5.89
N THR A 234 7.50 2.71 7.10
CA THR A 234 8.53 2.54 8.14
C THR A 234 8.66 1.06 8.48
N ARG A 235 9.85 0.48 8.34
CA ARG A 235 10.13 -0.92 8.68
C ARG A 235 11.11 -1.00 9.83
N LEU A 236 10.70 -1.71 10.89
CA LEU A 236 11.59 -2.12 11.96
C LEU A 236 11.97 -3.59 11.77
N ASP A 237 13.26 -3.87 11.85
CA ASP A 237 13.84 -5.19 11.70
C ASP A 237 14.54 -5.60 13.01
N THR A 238 14.35 -6.85 13.43
CA THR A 238 15.15 -7.49 14.47
C THR A 238 15.40 -8.95 14.11
N GLY A 239 16.54 -9.50 14.48
CA GLY A 239 16.81 -10.91 14.26
C GLY A 239 18.15 -11.37 14.77
N ASN A 240 18.33 -12.69 14.81
CA ASN A 240 19.58 -13.35 15.17
C ASN A 240 19.91 -14.51 14.22
N ILE A 241 19.42 -14.46 12.98
CA ILE A 241 19.69 -15.49 11.97
C ILE A 241 21.10 -15.25 11.40
N PRO A 242 22.09 -16.12 11.69
CA PRO A 242 23.42 -15.97 11.14
C PRO A 242 23.39 -16.18 9.62
N GLY A 243 24.28 -15.51 8.90
CA GLY A 243 24.56 -15.87 7.52
C GLY A 243 25.64 -16.94 7.50
N PHE A 244 25.42 -18.07 6.82
CA PHE A 244 26.52 -18.98 6.49
C PHE A 244 27.38 -18.30 5.42
N ARG A 245 28.53 -17.77 5.86
CA ARG A 245 29.52 -17.05 5.07
C ARG A 245 30.80 -16.85 5.88
N GLY A 246 31.85 -16.35 5.24
CA GLY A 246 33.12 -16.05 5.91
C GLY A 246 33.69 -17.30 6.58
N ASP A 247 34.12 -17.21 7.83
CA ASP A 247 34.79 -18.32 8.54
C ASP A 247 33.91 -19.55 8.81
N ILE A 248 32.60 -19.47 8.58
CA ILE A 248 31.69 -20.61 8.81
C ILE A 248 31.82 -21.64 7.68
N THR A 249 31.66 -21.20 6.43
CA THR A 249 31.65 -22.06 5.24
C THR A 249 32.74 -21.71 4.23
N GLY A 250 33.42 -20.58 4.42
CA GLY A 250 34.44 -20.01 3.53
C GLY A 250 33.89 -19.35 2.25
N THR A 251 32.58 -19.26 2.08
CA THR A 251 31.96 -18.72 0.85
C THR A 251 30.68 -17.93 1.11
N ASN A 252 30.43 -16.87 0.33
CA ASN A 252 29.15 -16.15 0.35
C ASN A 252 28.01 -16.87 -0.40
N MET A 253 28.29 -17.98 -1.09
CA MET A 253 27.29 -18.74 -1.85
C MET A 253 26.28 -19.46 -0.93
N THR A 254 26.65 -19.73 0.32
CA THR A 254 25.84 -20.43 1.33
C THR A 254 24.89 -19.52 2.12
N ARG A 255 24.71 -18.27 1.68
CA ARG A 255 23.84 -17.33 2.39
C ARG A 255 22.36 -17.65 2.23
N LEU A 256 21.63 -17.55 3.34
CA LEU A 256 20.18 -17.65 3.36
C LEU A 256 19.52 -16.36 2.85
N SER A 257 18.33 -16.51 2.27
CA SER A 257 17.52 -15.43 1.71
C SER A 257 17.00 -14.45 2.77
N PHE A 258 16.96 -14.93 4.02
CA PHE A 258 16.43 -14.29 5.22
C PHE A 258 17.47 -14.15 6.33
N ASP A 259 18.76 -14.33 6.05
CA ASP A 259 19.81 -14.03 7.02
C ASP A 259 19.71 -12.56 7.48
N SER A 260 19.76 -12.35 8.79
CA SER A 260 19.59 -11.04 9.42
C SER A 260 19.95 -11.17 10.89
N ASN A 261 21.10 -10.60 11.27
CA ASN A 261 21.55 -10.60 12.65
C ASN A 261 21.75 -9.17 13.13
N THR A 262 20.80 -8.69 13.94
CA THR A 262 20.84 -7.42 14.64
C THR A 262 21.12 -7.63 16.14
N ASN A 263 21.57 -8.81 16.55
CA ASN A 263 21.68 -9.24 17.95
C ASN A 263 20.35 -9.09 18.72
N ASN A 264 19.23 -9.32 18.02
CA ASN A 264 17.87 -9.08 18.51
C ASN A 264 17.56 -7.61 18.88
N GLU A 265 18.40 -6.65 18.52
CA GLU A 265 18.09 -5.23 18.65
C GLU A 265 17.17 -4.80 17.50
N PHE A 266 16.19 -3.93 17.80
CA PHE A 266 15.38 -3.32 16.77
C PHE A 266 16.18 -2.24 16.03
N ARG A 267 16.14 -2.29 14.71
CA ARG A 267 16.74 -1.28 13.83
C ARG A 267 15.73 -0.78 12.82
N LEU A 268 15.87 0.47 12.42
CA LEU A 268 15.13 1.03 11.30
C LEU A 268 15.75 0.49 10.01
N GLY A 269 15.13 -0.55 9.43
CA GLY A 269 15.66 -1.22 8.24
C GLY A 269 15.14 -0.66 6.92
N LYS A 270 14.02 0.09 6.95
CA LYS A 270 13.54 0.81 5.77
C LYS A 270 12.71 2.03 6.13
N LEU A 271 12.92 3.13 5.43
CA LEU A 271 12.11 4.34 5.52
C LEU A 271 11.99 4.97 4.14
N TYR A 272 10.79 5.01 3.58
CA TYR A 272 10.55 5.71 2.30
C TYR A 272 9.17 6.35 2.25
N TYR A 273 9.06 7.37 1.40
CA TYR A 273 7.80 7.96 0.99
C TYR A 273 7.60 7.82 -0.51
N ARG A 274 6.40 7.40 -0.92
CA ARG A 274 6.04 7.16 -2.31
C ARG A 274 4.71 7.83 -2.63
N PHE A 275 4.63 8.53 -3.75
CA PHE A 275 3.43 9.27 -4.15
C PHE A 275 3.30 9.31 -5.68
N PRO A 276 2.07 9.35 -6.21
CA PRO A 276 1.85 9.57 -7.63
C PRO A 276 2.19 11.02 -8.02
N LEU A 277 2.89 11.18 -9.13
CA LEU A 277 3.01 12.46 -9.83
C LEU A 277 1.87 12.67 -10.83
N SER A 278 1.35 11.57 -11.38
CA SER A 278 0.20 11.49 -12.31
C SER A 278 -0.28 10.05 -12.36
N ASP A 279 -1.35 9.78 -13.11
CA ASP A 279 -1.87 8.42 -13.35
C ASP A 279 -0.84 7.46 -13.97
N LYS A 280 0.23 7.99 -14.59
CA LYS A 280 1.29 7.21 -15.27
C LYS A 280 2.63 7.26 -14.57
N ALA A 281 2.84 8.15 -13.61
CA ALA A 281 4.16 8.42 -13.04
C ALA A 281 4.10 8.40 -11.52
N ARG A 282 5.05 7.70 -10.89
CA ARG A 282 5.15 7.61 -9.43
C ARG A 282 6.58 7.81 -9.00
N ILE A 283 6.77 8.62 -7.96
CA ILE A 283 8.08 8.81 -7.33
C ILE A 283 8.11 8.07 -6.00
N GLN A 284 9.25 7.46 -5.71
CA GLN A 284 9.61 6.96 -4.38
C GLN A 284 10.95 7.57 -3.95
N ILE A 285 11.02 8.03 -2.71
CA ILE A 285 12.23 8.57 -2.08
C ILE A 285 12.48 7.76 -0.82
N ASP A 286 13.61 7.07 -0.78
CA ASP A 286 14.06 6.27 0.36
C ASP A 286 15.11 7.06 1.13
N ALA A 287 14.93 7.18 2.44
CA ALA A 287 15.92 7.74 3.35
C ALA A 287 16.88 6.66 3.85
N ILE A 288 16.38 5.43 4.06
CA ILE A 288 17.11 4.28 4.59
C ILE A 288 16.61 3.01 3.90
N GLY A 289 17.51 2.06 3.64
CA GLY A 289 17.15 0.74 3.11
C GLY A 289 16.72 0.79 1.63
N ALA A 290 17.27 1.75 0.87
CA ALA A 290 17.08 1.81 -0.57
C ALA A 290 17.73 0.60 -1.25
N GLU A 291 16.93 -0.18 -1.99
CA GLU A 291 17.38 -1.38 -2.67
C GLU A 291 16.74 -1.43 -4.07
N SER A 292 17.55 -1.49 -5.13
CA SER A 292 17.02 -1.41 -6.50
C SER A 292 16.01 -2.53 -6.78
N TYR A 293 16.25 -3.75 -6.30
CA TYR A 293 15.30 -4.86 -6.50
C TYR A 293 13.92 -4.68 -5.85
N GLU A 294 13.75 -3.77 -4.87
CA GLU A 294 12.43 -3.41 -4.32
C GLU A 294 11.79 -2.21 -5.04
N MET A 295 12.59 -1.44 -5.81
CA MET A 295 12.17 -0.25 -6.55
C MET A 295 11.89 -0.52 -8.03
N LEU A 296 12.49 -1.58 -8.57
CA LEU A 296 12.27 -2.08 -9.92
C LEU A 296 10.94 -2.84 -10.01
N PHE A 297 10.40 -3.01 -11.22
CA PHE A 297 9.25 -3.89 -11.39
C PHE A 297 9.67 -5.34 -11.21
N ASP A 298 8.85 -6.09 -10.47
CA ASP A 298 9.12 -7.51 -10.23
C ASP A 298 8.82 -8.34 -11.48
N PRO A 299 9.82 -8.97 -12.11
CA PRO A 299 9.64 -9.87 -13.24
C PRO A 299 9.14 -11.27 -12.78
N TYR A 300 8.01 -11.35 -12.08
CA TYR A 300 7.23 -12.58 -11.91
C TYR A 300 7.96 -13.89 -11.49
N SER A 301 9.12 -13.84 -10.84
CA SER A 301 9.63 -15.01 -10.10
C SER A 301 8.90 -15.07 -8.75
N PRO A 302 8.18 -16.15 -8.44
CA PRO A 302 7.48 -16.26 -7.16
C PRO A 302 8.43 -16.44 -5.96
N LEU A 303 9.75 -16.50 -6.20
CA LEU A 303 10.77 -16.79 -5.20
C LEU A 303 11.47 -15.55 -4.60
N GLN A 304 11.14 -14.34 -5.05
CA GLN A 304 11.83 -13.11 -4.62
C GLN A 304 11.73 -12.80 -3.12
N SER A 305 10.63 -13.19 -2.49
CA SER A 305 10.37 -12.91 -1.07
C SER A 305 11.36 -13.66 -0.17
N SER A 306 12.03 -12.93 0.73
CA SER A 306 12.87 -13.57 1.76
C SER A 306 12.09 -14.43 2.77
N GLY A 307 10.81 -14.15 3.00
CA GLY A 307 10.00 -14.88 3.99
C GLY A 307 9.15 -16.00 3.40
N THR A 308 8.85 -15.96 2.10
CA THR A 308 7.90 -16.88 1.46
C THR A 308 8.39 -17.45 0.13
N GLY A 309 9.52 -16.98 -0.38
CA GLY A 309 10.13 -17.43 -1.62
C GLY A 309 11.34 -18.33 -1.37
N ALA A 310 12.43 -18.09 -2.11
CA ALA A 310 13.67 -18.87 -2.06
C ALA A 310 14.20 -19.02 -0.62
N ILE A 311 14.97 -20.09 -0.42
CA ILE A 311 15.75 -20.32 0.79
C ILE A 311 17.12 -19.67 0.67
N SER A 312 17.77 -19.71 -0.48
CA SER A 312 19.08 -19.07 -0.66
C SER A 312 18.95 -17.58 -1.03
N ARG A 313 19.99 -16.81 -0.70
CA ARG A 313 20.08 -15.40 -1.11
C ARG A 313 20.15 -15.26 -2.63
N PHE A 314 20.86 -16.17 -3.30
CA PHE A 314 21.00 -16.24 -4.75
C PHE A 314 19.66 -16.51 -5.44
N GLY A 315 18.85 -17.42 -4.90
CA GLY A 315 17.60 -17.86 -5.52
C GLY A 315 16.44 -16.87 -5.47
N ARG A 316 16.61 -15.71 -4.81
CA ARG A 316 15.53 -14.70 -4.76
C ARG A 316 15.34 -14.03 -6.12
N PHE A 317 16.43 -13.51 -6.69
CA PHE A 317 16.46 -12.70 -7.90
C PHE A 317 17.90 -12.51 -8.36
N ASN A 318 18.07 -11.94 -9.55
CA ASN A 318 19.38 -11.71 -10.15
C ASN A 318 20.29 -10.85 -9.23
N PRO A 319 21.45 -11.37 -8.75
CA PRO A 319 22.35 -10.65 -7.85
C PRO A 319 22.85 -9.30 -8.36
N VAL A 320 22.83 -9.06 -9.68
CA VAL A 320 23.16 -7.75 -10.28
C VAL A 320 22.33 -6.60 -9.71
N LEU A 321 21.12 -6.89 -9.21
CA LEU A 321 20.20 -5.93 -8.59
C LEU A 321 20.58 -5.55 -7.13
N ARG A 322 21.72 -6.01 -6.63
CA ARG A 322 22.20 -5.73 -5.26
C ARG A 322 23.28 -4.65 -5.20
N GLN A 323 23.59 -4.00 -6.32
CA GLN A 323 24.59 -2.95 -6.37
C GLN A 323 24.17 -1.71 -5.59
N ALA A 324 25.14 -1.11 -4.90
CA ALA A 324 25.00 0.12 -4.12
C ALA A 324 23.67 0.18 -3.33
N SER A 325 23.36 -0.91 -2.63
CA SER A 325 22.13 -1.05 -1.84
C SER A 325 22.35 -0.64 -0.39
N ASP A 326 21.26 -0.41 0.34
CA ASP A 326 21.22 -0.08 1.78
C ASP A 326 21.70 1.36 2.09
N GLY A 327 20.85 2.33 1.75
CA GLY A 327 21.07 3.75 2.04
C GLY A 327 19.89 4.62 1.57
N ALA A 328 20.19 5.82 1.08
CA ALA A 328 19.19 6.66 0.43
C ALA A 328 19.03 6.33 -1.06
N GLY A 329 17.88 6.66 -1.61
CA GLY A 329 17.63 6.49 -3.03
C GLY A 329 16.40 7.23 -3.52
N ILE A 330 16.31 7.37 -4.85
CA ILE A 330 15.14 7.90 -5.53
C ILE A 330 14.80 7.00 -6.72
N ASN A 331 13.51 6.82 -6.96
CA ASN A 331 12.98 6.03 -8.06
C ASN A 331 11.82 6.74 -8.74
N LEU A 332 11.79 6.68 -10.06
CA LEU A 332 10.69 7.10 -10.92
C LEU A 332 10.17 5.90 -11.70
N ASP A 333 8.95 5.49 -11.40
CA ASP A 333 8.21 4.51 -12.18
C ASP A 333 7.35 5.24 -13.21
N TYR A 334 7.52 4.92 -14.50
CA TYR A 334 6.71 5.47 -15.58
C TYR A 334 6.04 4.38 -16.41
N LYS A 335 4.70 4.40 -16.40
CA LYS A 335 3.85 3.50 -17.16
C LYS A 335 3.58 4.09 -18.54
N ILE A 336 4.25 3.56 -19.56
CA ILE A 336 4.05 3.98 -20.95
C ILE A 336 2.70 3.44 -21.47
N SER A 337 2.44 2.16 -21.21
CA SER A 337 1.17 1.47 -21.48
C SER A 337 0.91 0.38 -20.43
N ASP A 338 -0.16 -0.39 -20.58
CA ASP A 338 -0.39 -1.55 -19.70
C ASP A 338 0.66 -2.66 -19.86
N GLN A 339 1.28 -2.74 -21.04
CA GLN A 339 2.29 -3.74 -21.40
C GLN A 339 3.73 -3.25 -21.23
N LEU A 340 3.95 -1.93 -21.17
CA LEU A 340 5.28 -1.34 -21.21
C LEU A 340 5.48 -0.35 -20.07
N GLY A 341 6.51 -0.59 -19.26
CA GLY A 341 6.92 0.31 -18.18
C GLY A 341 8.43 0.55 -18.20
N VAL A 342 8.83 1.75 -17.78
CA VAL A 342 10.22 2.09 -17.57
C VAL A 342 10.41 2.58 -16.14
N VAL A 343 11.56 2.25 -15.58
CA VAL A 343 11.96 2.67 -14.23
C VAL A 343 13.33 3.32 -14.33
N PHE A 344 13.51 4.42 -13.60
CA PHE A 344 14.80 5.08 -13.44
C PHE A 344 15.04 5.32 -11.96
N GLY A 345 16.27 5.13 -11.50
CA GLY A 345 16.58 5.47 -10.13
C GLY A 345 18.06 5.67 -9.86
N TYR A 346 18.31 6.14 -8.66
CA TYR A 346 19.63 6.40 -8.13
C TYR A 346 19.70 5.93 -6.68
N LEU A 347 20.78 5.24 -6.32
CA LEU A 347 21.05 4.77 -4.97
C LEU A 347 22.39 5.32 -4.49
N ALA A 348 22.44 5.66 -3.21
CA ALA A 348 23.66 6.05 -2.51
C ALA A 348 23.66 5.42 -1.10
N PRO A 349 24.35 4.27 -0.90
CA PRO A 349 24.70 3.78 0.43
C PRO A 349 25.52 4.80 1.21
N ASN A 350 25.46 4.74 2.54
CA ASN A 350 26.18 5.65 3.45
C ASN A 350 25.95 7.13 3.14
N SER A 351 24.76 7.47 2.64
CA SER A 351 24.37 8.83 2.25
C SER A 351 24.30 9.81 3.42
N ASP A 352 24.15 9.29 4.64
CA ASP A 352 24.09 10.01 5.92
C ASP A 352 25.48 10.32 6.51
N GLU A 353 26.54 9.73 5.95
CA GLU A 353 27.91 9.96 6.40
C GLU A 353 28.58 11.10 5.61
N PRO A 354 29.03 12.19 6.26
CA PRO A 354 29.62 13.36 5.58
C PRO A 354 31.13 13.23 5.32
N ASN A 355 31.73 12.06 5.61
CA ASN A 355 33.17 11.86 5.47
C ASN A 355 33.55 11.49 4.02
N SER A 356 34.85 11.55 3.69
CA SER A 356 35.33 11.25 2.33
C SER A 356 34.99 9.81 1.92
N LYS A 357 34.66 9.58 0.64
CA LYS A 357 34.15 8.30 0.09
C LYS A 357 32.76 7.89 0.56
N ASN A 358 32.00 8.82 1.13
CA ASN A 358 30.60 8.64 1.51
C ASN A 358 29.74 9.81 1.01
N GLY A 359 28.46 9.82 1.40
CA GLY A 359 27.49 10.77 0.92
C GLY A 359 26.96 10.44 -0.48
N ILE A 360 26.10 11.31 -1.00
CA ILE A 360 25.25 10.97 -2.16
C ILE A 360 26.03 10.90 -3.48
N PHE A 361 27.11 11.66 -3.65
CA PHE A 361 27.83 11.78 -4.93
C PHE A 361 29.29 11.32 -4.90
N ASN A 362 29.92 11.33 -3.73
CA ASN A 362 31.34 10.99 -3.56
C ASN A 362 31.54 9.56 -3.02
N GLY A 363 30.48 8.94 -2.52
CA GLY A 363 30.47 7.56 -2.05
C GLY A 363 30.12 6.55 -3.12
N ALA A 364 29.96 5.30 -2.68
CA ALA A 364 29.40 4.27 -3.55
C ALA A 364 28.01 4.70 -4.03
N ASN A 365 27.73 4.50 -5.30
CA ASN A 365 26.46 4.89 -5.88
C ASN A 365 26.11 4.02 -7.09
N ALA A 366 24.83 4.00 -7.44
CA ALA A 366 24.34 3.34 -8.64
C ALA A 366 23.19 4.12 -9.28
N ALA A 367 23.33 4.44 -10.56
CA ALA A 367 22.24 4.90 -11.41
C ALA A 367 21.73 3.71 -12.23
N TYR A 368 20.42 3.52 -12.27
CA TYR A 368 19.83 2.38 -12.97
C TYR A 368 18.63 2.77 -13.82
N ALA A 369 18.41 1.97 -14.86
CA ALA A 369 17.22 2.01 -15.68
C ALA A 369 16.73 0.57 -15.93
N GLN A 370 15.42 0.37 -15.95
CA GLN A 370 14.83 -0.90 -16.31
C GLN A 370 13.67 -0.73 -17.28
N LEU A 371 13.70 -1.51 -18.35
CA LEU A 371 12.60 -1.69 -19.27
C LEU A 371 11.83 -2.97 -18.90
N ASN A 372 10.53 -2.85 -18.72
CA ASN A 372 9.65 -3.96 -18.42
C ASN A 372 8.62 -4.11 -19.53
N VAL A 373 8.53 -5.32 -20.07
CA VAL A 373 7.64 -5.66 -21.17
C VAL A 373 6.78 -6.85 -20.75
N LYS A 374 5.48 -6.72 -20.94
CA LYS A 374 4.48 -7.78 -20.73
C LYS A 374 3.79 -8.06 -22.05
N PRO A 375 4.39 -8.88 -22.94
CA PRO A 375 3.82 -9.14 -24.26
C PRO A 375 2.44 -9.81 -24.17
N THR A 376 2.21 -10.59 -23.11
CA THR A 376 0.93 -11.23 -22.78
C THR A 376 0.76 -11.25 -21.26
N ASP A 377 -0.43 -11.57 -20.76
CA ASP A 377 -0.69 -11.75 -19.33
C ASP A 377 0.07 -12.93 -18.69
N ASN A 378 0.67 -13.79 -19.52
CA ASN A 378 1.41 -14.97 -19.08
C ASN A 378 2.94 -14.78 -19.15
N ILE A 379 3.44 -13.73 -19.82
CA ILE A 379 4.88 -13.53 -20.06
C ILE A 379 5.28 -12.14 -19.55
N GLY A 380 6.30 -12.11 -18.71
CA GLY A 380 6.98 -10.89 -18.30
C GLY A 380 8.46 -10.94 -18.64
N LEU A 381 8.97 -9.84 -19.19
CA LEU A 381 10.36 -9.64 -19.55
C LEU A 381 10.86 -8.37 -18.86
N GLY A 382 12.09 -8.41 -18.37
CA GLY A 382 12.78 -7.25 -17.82
C GLY A 382 14.20 -7.15 -18.38
N LEU A 383 14.60 -5.94 -18.74
CA LEU A 383 15.97 -5.59 -19.11
C LEU A 383 16.42 -4.46 -18.20
N THR A 384 17.49 -4.68 -17.45
CA THR A 384 18.03 -3.73 -16.47
C THR A 384 19.44 -3.32 -16.87
N TYR A 385 19.72 -2.04 -16.78
CA TYR A 385 21.06 -1.48 -16.86
C TYR A 385 21.38 -0.74 -15.57
N ILE A 386 22.58 -0.94 -15.03
CA ILE A 386 23.07 -0.26 -13.82
C ILE A 386 24.48 0.23 -14.09
N ARG A 387 24.72 1.53 -13.91
CA ARG A 387 26.06 2.11 -13.81
C ARG A 387 26.34 2.34 -12.33
N SER A 388 27.38 1.71 -11.81
CA SER A 388 27.77 1.86 -10.40
C SER A 388 29.21 2.33 -10.26
N TYR A 389 29.48 2.92 -9.10
CA TYR A 389 30.81 3.26 -8.64
C TYR A 389 30.96 2.82 -7.18
N PHE A 390 32.11 2.27 -6.84
CA PHE A 390 32.49 1.91 -5.49
C PHE A 390 33.88 2.49 -5.18
N PRO A 391 34.02 3.28 -4.10
CA PRO A 391 35.30 3.81 -3.71
C PRO A 391 36.19 2.69 -3.14
N GLY A 392 37.50 2.84 -3.32
CA GLY A 392 38.47 1.83 -2.86
C GLY A 392 38.36 1.56 -1.36
N GLY A 393 38.39 0.27 -1.00
CA GLY A 393 38.16 -0.26 0.34
C GLY A 393 36.75 -0.82 0.57
N ASN A 394 35.75 -0.39 -0.21
CA ASN A 394 34.33 -0.72 0.00
C ASN A 394 33.67 -1.33 -1.25
N VAL A 395 34.42 -2.06 -2.07
CA VAL A 395 33.91 -2.65 -3.32
C VAL A 395 33.05 -3.88 -3.04
N ASN A 396 31.83 -3.89 -3.58
CA ASN A 396 30.93 -5.02 -3.52
C ASN A 396 29.95 -5.04 -4.71
N LEU A 397 30.38 -5.60 -5.84
CA LEU A 397 29.63 -5.55 -7.10
C LEU A 397 28.40 -6.47 -7.12
N THR A 398 28.30 -7.45 -6.23
CA THR A 398 27.27 -8.50 -6.24
C THR A 398 26.43 -8.55 -4.96
N GLY A 399 26.62 -7.59 -4.06
CA GLY A 399 25.96 -7.55 -2.75
C GLY A 399 26.27 -8.77 -1.88
N SER A 400 27.52 -9.23 -1.95
CA SER A 400 28.06 -10.45 -1.33
C SER A 400 27.25 -11.69 -1.69
N THR A 401 27.15 -11.96 -2.99
CA THR A 401 26.51 -13.14 -3.57
C THR A 401 27.40 -13.70 -4.69
N GLY A 402 27.68 -15.00 -4.68
CA GLY A 402 28.69 -15.59 -5.59
C GLY A 402 30.06 -15.67 -4.94
N SER A 403 31.13 -15.75 -5.75
CA SER A 403 32.50 -15.77 -5.23
C SER A 403 32.88 -14.43 -4.59
N SER A 404 33.83 -14.53 -3.66
CA SER A 404 34.49 -13.38 -3.06
C SER A 404 35.20 -12.55 -4.13
N LEU A 405 35.79 -13.22 -5.13
CA LEU A 405 36.43 -12.61 -6.28
C LEU A 405 35.43 -11.82 -7.14
N ALA A 406 34.26 -12.37 -7.47
CA ALA A 406 33.24 -11.65 -8.22
C ALA A 406 32.66 -10.43 -7.46
N SER A 407 32.67 -10.48 -6.13
CA SER A 407 32.23 -9.35 -5.31
C SER A 407 33.24 -8.19 -5.33
N ASN A 408 34.54 -8.51 -5.44
CA ASN A 408 35.65 -7.55 -5.33
C ASN A 408 36.82 -7.97 -6.25
N PRO A 409 36.70 -7.80 -7.57
CA PRO A 409 37.64 -8.38 -8.55
C PRO A 409 39.05 -7.76 -8.50
N PHE A 410 39.16 -6.54 -7.98
CA PHE A 410 40.40 -5.77 -7.92
C PHE A 410 40.90 -5.56 -6.49
N SER A 411 40.57 -6.46 -5.56
CA SER A 411 41.12 -6.47 -4.19
C SER A 411 41.00 -5.14 -3.44
N GLY A 412 39.86 -4.46 -3.60
CA GLY A 412 39.51 -3.22 -2.91
C GLY A 412 40.02 -1.95 -3.58
N VAL A 413 40.51 -2.01 -4.81
CA VAL A 413 40.74 -0.83 -5.67
C VAL A 413 39.40 -0.19 -6.05
N ALA A 414 39.34 1.13 -6.15
CA ALA A 414 38.12 1.81 -6.57
C ALA A 414 37.64 1.24 -7.91
N THR A 415 36.34 0.97 -8.04
CA THR A 415 35.82 0.20 -9.18
C THR A 415 34.53 0.85 -9.68
N SER A 416 34.45 1.10 -10.99
CA SER A 416 33.17 1.34 -11.64
C SER A 416 32.69 0.09 -12.35
N ALA A 417 31.38 -0.02 -12.59
CA ALA A 417 30.84 -1.14 -13.33
C ALA A 417 29.66 -0.75 -14.22
N ASN A 418 29.62 -1.33 -15.41
CA ASN A 418 28.45 -1.37 -16.29
C ASN A 418 27.80 -2.74 -16.13
N THR A 419 26.55 -2.76 -15.71
CA THR A 419 25.86 -4.02 -15.41
C THR A 419 24.59 -4.16 -16.21
N PHE A 420 24.40 -5.34 -16.79
CA PHE A 420 23.27 -5.71 -17.60
C PHE A 420 22.57 -6.92 -16.97
N GLY A 421 21.26 -6.79 -16.77
CA GLY A 421 20.40 -7.85 -16.22
C GLY A 421 19.24 -8.15 -17.16
N GLY A 422 19.16 -9.39 -17.64
CA GLY A 422 18.00 -9.92 -18.34
C GLY A 422 17.20 -10.84 -17.43
N GLN A 423 15.88 -10.75 -17.47
CA GLN A 423 14.97 -11.60 -16.69
C GLN A 423 13.71 -11.90 -17.48
N ALA A 424 13.24 -13.13 -17.36
CA ALA A 424 12.04 -13.61 -18.03
C ALA A 424 11.24 -14.52 -17.09
N SER A 425 9.92 -14.45 -17.21
CA SER A 425 9.03 -15.37 -16.51
C SER A 425 7.81 -15.65 -17.38
N MET A 426 7.41 -16.91 -17.43
CA MET A 426 6.35 -17.44 -18.25
C MET A 426 5.48 -18.39 -17.42
N ARG A 427 4.20 -18.03 -17.27
CA ARG A 427 3.18 -18.92 -16.73
C ARG A 427 2.74 -19.91 -17.83
N VAL A 428 3.37 -21.07 -17.85
CA VAL A 428 3.12 -22.15 -18.83
C VAL A 428 1.71 -22.74 -18.64
N THR A 429 1.33 -22.99 -17.40
CA THR A 429 -0.03 -23.38 -17.00
C THR A 429 -0.39 -22.63 -15.71
N PRO A 430 -1.66 -22.64 -15.23
CA PRO A 430 -1.99 -22.03 -13.94
C PRO A 430 -1.17 -22.56 -12.76
N ASN A 431 -0.64 -23.78 -12.86
CA ASN A 431 0.11 -24.47 -11.80
C ASN A 431 1.60 -24.67 -12.13
N VAL A 432 2.11 -24.11 -13.23
CA VAL A 432 3.51 -24.23 -13.64
C VAL A 432 4.00 -22.89 -14.18
N ASN A 433 5.03 -22.35 -13.54
CA ASN A 433 5.72 -21.15 -14.00
C ASN A 433 7.21 -21.45 -14.21
N LEU A 434 7.73 -21.01 -15.35
CA LEU A 434 9.14 -21.05 -15.72
C LEU A 434 9.67 -19.63 -15.64
N SER A 435 10.71 -19.39 -14.85
CA SER A 435 11.35 -18.08 -14.77
C SER A 435 12.86 -18.21 -14.75
N GLY A 436 13.57 -17.15 -15.08
CA GLY A 436 15.02 -17.15 -15.03
C GLY A 436 15.62 -15.78 -15.29
N TRP A 437 16.93 -15.70 -15.12
CA TRP A 437 17.69 -14.50 -15.36
C TRP A 437 19.09 -14.80 -15.88
N PHE A 438 19.67 -13.78 -16.48
CA PHE A 438 21.08 -13.69 -16.85
C PHE A 438 21.61 -12.33 -16.40
N GLY A 439 22.79 -12.31 -15.79
CA GLY A 439 23.47 -11.11 -15.34
C GLY A 439 24.89 -11.06 -15.91
N TRP A 440 25.31 -9.86 -16.30
CA TRP A 440 26.64 -9.57 -16.77
C TRP A 440 27.10 -8.23 -16.21
N ILE A 441 28.28 -8.22 -15.58
CA ILE A 441 28.94 -7.03 -15.06
C ILE A 441 30.28 -6.88 -15.79
N ASP A 442 30.51 -5.69 -16.32
CA ASP A 442 31.81 -5.25 -16.85
C ASP A 442 32.36 -4.21 -15.89
N ALA A 443 33.39 -4.60 -15.13
CA ALA A 443 33.99 -3.80 -14.07
C ALA A 443 35.32 -3.22 -14.54
N THR A 444 35.62 -1.98 -14.12
CA THR A 444 36.86 -1.28 -14.45
C THR A 444 37.49 -0.73 -13.18
N ALA A 445 38.79 -0.96 -13.00
CA ALA A 445 39.58 -0.36 -11.94
C ALA A 445 39.77 1.15 -12.19
N GLU A 446 39.45 1.97 -11.20
CA GLU A 446 39.49 3.45 -11.27
C GLU A 446 40.73 4.03 -10.57
N ASP A 447 41.65 3.19 -10.14
CA ASP A 447 42.90 3.57 -9.48
C ASP A 447 43.94 2.46 -9.65
N SER A 448 45.21 2.74 -9.41
CA SER A 448 46.31 1.76 -9.45
C SER A 448 46.76 1.37 -8.05
N ARG A 449 46.85 0.06 -7.77
CA ARG A 449 47.40 -0.46 -6.51
C ARG A 449 47.97 -1.86 -6.67
N GLY A 450 49.25 -2.01 -6.33
CA GLY A 450 49.93 -3.30 -6.39
C GLY A 450 50.02 -3.79 -7.84
N ALA A 451 49.44 -4.95 -8.13
CA ALA A 451 49.37 -5.52 -9.48
C ALA A 451 48.23 -4.94 -10.34
N VAL A 452 47.26 -4.26 -9.72
CA VAL A 452 46.14 -3.63 -10.43
C VAL A 452 46.57 -2.25 -10.92
N THR A 453 46.28 -1.98 -12.18
CA THR A 453 46.46 -0.70 -12.87
C THR A 453 45.10 -0.06 -13.16
N GLU A 454 45.05 1.27 -13.16
CA GLU A 454 43.87 2.00 -13.60
C GLU A 454 43.50 1.63 -15.04
N GLY A 455 42.24 1.31 -15.27
CA GLY A 455 41.72 0.84 -16.55
C GLY A 455 41.66 -0.68 -16.72
N ASP A 456 42.22 -1.45 -15.79
CA ASP A 456 42.07 -2.92 -15.82
C ASP A 456 40.59 -3.32 -15.77
N SER A 457 40.24 -4.38 -16.51
CA SER A 457 38.87 -4.85 -16.63
C SER A 457 38.65 -6.24 -16.05
N ALA A 458 37.43 -6.48 -15.56
CA ALA A 458 36.99 -7.78 -15.10
C ALA A 458 35.54 -8.04 -15.52
N LYS A 459 35.29 -9.22 -16.08
CA LYS A 459 33.95 -9.64 -16.53
C LYS A 459 33.37 -10.65 -15.55
N ILE A 460 32.17 -10.36 -15.05
CA ILE A 460 31.44 -11.24 -14.14
C ILE A 460 30.12 -11.66 -14.78
N ILE A 461 29.79 -12.95 -14.70
CA ILE A 461 28.51 -13.47 -15.19
C ILE A 461 27.78 -14.27 -14.11
N ASN A 462 26.46 -14.32 -14.23
CA ASN A 462 25.61 -15.22 -13.44
C ASN A 462 24.33 -15.55 -14.22
N TRP A 463 23.68 -16.66 -13.88
CA TRP A 463 22.39 -17.01 -14.47
C TRP A 463 21.63 -17.98 -13.57
N ALA A 464 20.31 -18.02 -13.70
CA ALA A 464 19.50 -19.08 -13.10
C ALA A 464 18.24 -19.35 -13.91
N VAL A 465 17.73 -20.58 -13.79
CA VAL A 465 16.44 -21.02 -14.29
C VAL A 465 15.69 -21.69 -13.15
N THR A 466 14.40 -21.39 -13.06
CA THR A 466 13.50 -21.84 -11.99
C THR A 466 12.24 -22.41 -12.58
N LEU A 467 11.87 -23.59 -12.11
CA LEU A 467 10.53 -24.12 -12.26
C LEU A 467 9.80 -23.99 -10.93
N SER A 468 8.63 -23.36 -10.95
CA SER A 468 7.79 -23.19 -9.77
C SER A 468 6.39 -23.75 -10.02
N PHE A 469 5.84 -24.32 -8.96
CA PHE A 469 4.64 -25.12 -8.97
C PHE A 469 3.67 -24.63 -7.89
N PRO A 470 2.92 -23.54 -8.17
CA PRO A 470 1.90 -23.06 -7.25
C PRO A 470 0.75 -24.06 -7.10
N ASP A 471 0.21 -24.14 -5.88
CA ASP A 471 -0.95 -24.93 -5.52
C ASP A 471 -0.83 -26.46 -5.69
N VAL A 472 0.40 -27.01 -5.70
CA VAL A 472 0.61 -28.47 -5.75
C VAL A 472 0.33 -29.12 -4.39
N GLY A 473 -0.67 -30.00 -4.35
CA GLY A 473 -1.07 -30.75 -3.16
C GLY A 473 -1.98 -29.96 -2.19
N LYS A 474 -1.81 -28.64 -2.07
CA LYS A 474 -2.69 -27.77 -1.28
C LYS A 474 -2.76 -26.36 -1.87
N LYS A 475 -3.95 -25.75 -1.88
CA LYS A 475 -4.11 -24.33 -2.25
C LYS A 475 -3.30 -23.41 -1.34
N GLY A 476 -2.57 -22.47 -1.92
CA GLY A 476 -1.60 -21.56 -1.30
C GLY A 476 -0.17 -22.10 -1.23
N SER A 477 0.04 -23.39 -1.53
CA SER A 477 1.39 -23.98 -1.52
C SER A 477 2.24 -23.52 -2.71
N LEU A 478 3.56 -23.65 -2.57
CA LEU A 478 4.52 -23.34 -3.62
C LEU A 478 5.67 -24.34 -3.56
N GLY A 479 5.77 -25.21 -4.54
CA GLY A 479 6.99 -25.97 -4.81
C GLY A 479 7.88 -25.22 -5.78
N ALA A 480 9.20 -25.32 -5.64
CA ALA A 480 10.11 -24.81 -6.66
C ALA A 480 11.42 -25.60 -6.72
N ILE A 481 11.98 -25.67 -7.93
CA ILE A 481 13.31 -26.18 -8.21
C ILE A 481 14.05 -25.13 -9.04
N MET A 482 15.29 -24.84 -8.67
CA MET A 482 16.14 -23.88 -9.35
C MET A 482 17.51 -24.48 -9.63
N VAL A 483 18.08 -24.11 -10.77
CA VAL A 483 19.49 -24.33 -11.10
C VAL A 483 20.10 -23.04 -11.63
N GLY A 484 21.35 -22.76 -11.28
CA GLY A 484 22.06 -21.62 -11.81
C GLY A 484 23.52 -21.59 -11.40
N THR A 485 24.22 -20.58 -11.89
CA THR A 485 25.60 -20.28 -11.49
C THR A 485 25.60 -18.93 -10.78
N PRO A 486 25.99 -18.87 -9.49
CA PRO A 486 26.25 -17.63 -8.79
C PRO A 486 27.30 -16.76 -9.52
N PRO A 487 27.38 -15.45 -9.22
CA PRO A 487 28.37 -14.56 -9.84
C PRO A 487 29.80 -15.11 -9.79
N LYS A 488 30.43 -15.19 -10.96
CA LYS A 488 31.82 -15.62 -11.16
C LYS A 488 32.58 -14.69 -12.09
N VAL A 489 33.88 -14.50 -11.87
CA VAL A 489 34.78 -13.77 -12.77
C VAL A 489 35.22 -14.69 -13.91
N THR A 490 34.88 -14.35 -15.16
CA THR A 490 35.24 -15.13 -16.35
C THR A 490 36.49 -14.66 -17.06
N ASP A 491 36.92 -13.44 -16.78
CA ASP A 491 38.02 -12.76 -17.47
C ASP A 491 38.48 -11.60 -16.56
N ASN A 492 39.80 -11.46 -16.34
CA ASN A 492 40.37 -10.40 -15.51
C ASN A 492 41.80 -10.04 -15.98
N ASP A 493 42.02 -8.79 -16.41
CA ASP A 493 43.29 -8.38 -17.05
C ASP A 493 44.53 -8.54 -16.16
N THR A 494 44.38 -8.38 -14.84
CA THR A 494 45.52 -8.30 -13.90
C THR A 494 45.35 -9.14 -12.65
N GLY A 495 44.30 -9.93 -12.59
CA GLY A 495 43.89 -10.65 -11.39
C GLY A 495 43.67 -12.13 -11.58
N ALA A 496 43.07 -12.73 -10.55
CA ALA A 496 42.56 -14.08 -10.61
C ALA A 496 41.27 -14.12 -11.44
N GLU A 497 41.01 -15.29 -12.01
CA GLU A 497 39.75 -15.67 -12.65
C GLU A 497 39.15 -16.87 -11.92
N ASP A 498 37.83 -17.00 -11.99
CA ASP A 498 37.10 -18.17 -11.53
C ASP A 498 37.10 -19.23 -12.66
N LEU A 499 38.19 -20.01 -12.74
CA LEU A 499 38.44 -20.97 -13.81
C LEU A 499 37.37 -22.08 -13.87
N ASP A 500 36.87 -22.54 -12.72
CA ASP A 500 35.83 -23.56 -12.66
C ASP A 500 34.43 -22.94 -12.54
N SER A 501 33.41 -23.78 -12.30
CA SER A 501 32.03 -23.31 -12.16
C SER A 501 31.28 -24.03 -11.05
N ALA A 502 30.83 -23.27 -10.05
CA ALA A 502 29.83 -23.69 -9.09
C ALA A 502 28.44 -23.79 -9.75
N PHE A 503 27.74 -24.90 -9.52
CA PHE A 503 26.31 -24.98 -9.75
C PHE A 503 25.56 -24.86 -8.43
N HIS A 504 24.59 -23.94 -8.39
CA HIS A 504 23.61 -23.81 -7.32
C HIS A 504 22.35 -24.56 -7.72
N ILE A 505 21.97 -25.57 -6.96
CA ILE A 505 20.76 -26.36 -7.18
C ILE A 505 19.90 -26.26 -5.93
N GLU A 506 18.70 -25.72 -6.04
CA GLU A 506 17.81 -25.46 -4.91
C GLU A 506 16.45 -26.11 -5.10
N GLY A 507 15.92 -26.69 -4.02
CA GLY A 507 14.57 -27.22 -3.95
C GLY A 507 13.86 -26.74 -2.68
N LEU A 508 12.60 -26.33 -2.81
CA LEU A 508 11.78 -25.94 -1.67
C LEU A 508 10.32 -26.33 -1.86
N TYR A 509 9.61 -26.47 -0.74
CA TYR A 509 8.16 -26.63 -0.74
C TYR A 509 7.53 -25.84 0.41
N ARG A 510 6.87 -24.72 0.11
CA ARG A 510 6.11 -23.93 1.07
C ARG A 510 4.72 -24.54 1.24
N TYR A 511 4.43 -25.03 2.43
CA TYR A 511 3.14 -25.57 2.82
C TYR A 511 2.39 -24.62 3.76
N PRO A 512 1.23 -24.08 3.36
CA PRO A 512 0.44 -23.21 4.21
C PRO A 512 -0.28 -24.05 5.27
N ILE A 513 0.00 -23.80 6.54
CA ILE A 513 -0.74 -24.41 7.67
C ILE A 513 -2.10 -23.70 7.81
N SER A 514 -2.08 -22.36 7.73
CA SER A 514 -3.26 -21.49 7.74
C SER A 514 -3.03 -20.28 6.82
N SER A 515 -3.94 -19.31 6.80
CA SER A 515 -3.73 -18.04 6.09
C SER A 515 -2.61 -17.17 6.67
N LYS A 516 -2.14 -17.48 7.88
CA LYS A 516 -1.17 -16.69 8.65
C LYS A 516 0.14 -17.42 8.93
N ILE A 517 0.22 -18.72 8.64
CA ILE A 517 1.35 -19.57 9.01
C ILE A 517 1.73 -20.46 7.84
N ASP A 518 2.97 -20.35 7.40
CA ASP A 518 3.59 -21.19 6.38
C ASP A 518 4.75 -21.98 6.98
N ILE A 519 4.94 -23.23 6.57
CA ILE A 519 6.14 -24.03 6.86
C ILE A 519 6.81 -24.35 5.53
N THR A 520 8.10 -24.06 5.41
CA THR A 520 8.89 -24.24 4.18
C THR A 520 10.15 -25.05 4.49
N PRO A 521 10.11 -26.38 4.35
CA PRO A 521 11.34 -27.13 4.11
C PRO A 521 11.98 -26.68 2.80
N GLY A 522 13.29 -26.56 2.81
CA GLY A 522 14.06 -26.41 1.58
C GLY A 522 15.53 -26.74 1.79
N PHE A 523 16.18 -27.01 0.67
CA PHE A 523 17.59 -27.34 0.63
C PHE A 523 18.22 -26.74 -0.63
N TYR A 524 19.51 -26.49 -0.59
CA TYR A 524 20.28 -26.24 -1.80
C TYR A 524 21.69 -26.80 -1.70
N LEU A 525 22.27 -27.11 -2.86
CA LEU A 525 23.60 -27.67 -3.07
C LEU A 525 24.43 -26.70 -3.91
N ILE A 526 25.70 -26.57 -3.56
CA ILE A 526 26.72 -25.82 -4.29
C ILE A 526 27.87 -26.80 -4.55
N THR A 527 28.14 -27.10 -5.83
CA THR A 527 29.11 -28.17 -6.19
C THR A 527 30.56 -27.81 -5.92
N ASN A 528 31.00 -26.63 -6.39
CA ASN A 528 32.39 -26.19 -6.37
C ASN A 528 32.40 -24.76 -5.80
N PRO A 529 32.19 -24.57 -4.49
CA PRO A 529 32.06 -23.23 -3.91
C PRO A 529 33.28 -22.37 -4.23
N GLU A 530 33.09 -21.06 -4.38
CA GLU A 530 34.09 -20.12 -4.92
C GLU A 530 34.59 -20.48 -6.34
N HIS A 531 33.80 -21.25 -7.11
CA HIS A 531 34.13 -21.65 -8.49
C HIS A 531 35.50 -22.32 -8.60
N ASN A 532 35.81 -23.22 -7.66
CA ASN A 532 37.05 -23.98 -7.61
C ASN A 532 36.73 -25.46 -7.39
N GLU A 533 37.13 -26.31 -8.34
CA GLU A 533 36.87 -27.76 -8.32
C GLU A 533 37.58 -28.53 -7.20
N ASN A 534 38.58 -27.91 -6.56
CA ASN A 534 39.25 -28.49 -5.40
C ASN A 534 38.46 -28.33 -4.10
N ASN A 535 37.43 -27.49 -4.10
CA ASN A 535 36.56 -27.33 -2.94
C ASN A 535 35.42 -28.35 -3.00
N ASP A 536 35.22 -29.07 -1.90
CA ASP A 536 34.12 -30.01 -1.78
C ASP A 536 32.76 -29.31 -1.82
N ALA A 537 31.76 -30.05 -2.30
CA ALA A 537 30.40 -29.55 -2.39
C ALA A 537 29.84 -29.23 -1.00
N VAL A 538 29.12 -28.12 -0.91
CA VAL A 538 28.45 -27.67 0.31
C VAL A 538 26.95 -27.66 0.06
N TRP A 539 26.17 -28.18 1.00
CA TRP A 539 24.72 -28.06 0.97
C TRP A 539 24.19 -27.40 2.23
N VAL A 540 23.06 -26.73 2.10
CA VAL A 540 22.40 -26.02 3.19
C VAL A 540 20.97 -26.49 3.28
N GLY A 541 20.56 -26.90 4.48
CA GLY A 541 19.20 -27.34 4.78
C GLY A 541 18.51 -26.36 5.72
N THR A 542 17.23 -26.10 5.48
CA THR A 542 16.41 -25.31 6.41
C THR A 542 14.99 -25.81 6.53
N LEU A 543 14.42 -25.61 7.71
CA LEU A 543 12.98 -25.63 7.94
C LEU A 543 12.56 -24.23 8.42
N ARG A 544 11.99 -23.44 7.51
CA ARG A 544 11.54 -22.06 7.77
C ARG A 544 10.05 -22.03 8.09
N THR A 545 9.67 -21.56 9.28
CA THR A 545 8.28 -21.26 9.63
C THR A 545 8.06 -19.75 9.59
N THR A 546 7.07 -19.30 8.83
CA THR A 546 6.76 -17.88 8.64
C THR A 546 5.37 -17.56 9.18
N PHE A 547 5.30 -16.63 10.14
CA PHE A 547 4.09 -16.08 10.72
C PHE A 547 3.81 -14.70 10.12
N LYS A 548 2.55 -14.43 9.78
CA LYS A 548 2.08 -13.16 9.22
C LYS A 548 0.91 -12.66 10.06
N PHE A 549 0.92 -11.40 10.49
CA PHE A 549 -0.13 -10.85 11.34
C PHE A 549 -0.43 -9.39 11.06
#